data_AF-A0A4R0NDA4-F1
#
_entry.id   AF-A0A4R0NDA4-F1
#
_cell.length_a   1.000
_cell.length_b   1.000
_cell.length_c   1.000
_cell.angle_alpha   90.00
_cell.angle_beta   90.00
_cell.angle_gamma   90.00
#
_symmetry.space_group_name_H-M   'P 1'
#
loop_
_entity.id
_entity.type
_entity.pdbx_description
1 polymer ?
#
loop_
_entity_poly.entity_id
_entity_poly.type
_entity_poly.pdbx_seq_one_letter_code
_entity_poly.pdbx_strand_id
1 'polypeptide(L)'
;MKRYILAVMLLLGFNTFTKAQQKMPTAQEMTVKSVDELEKRLKLTPTQKSVIYNYVFDMSKQQLDLIKRQQAGTSKEDDVTKFYKLQNDTNDNIRTILKGDQLPEFEKVLEDRLNGGTKKKKKKGKGKEEEEVVTGISGLKLQAQP
;
A
#
# COMPACT_ATOMS: atom_id res chain seq x y z
N MET A 1 -39.97 16.13 -25.83
CA MET A 1 -39.22 14.89 -26.15
C MET A 1 -37.78 14.93 -25.62
N LYS A 2 -36.92 15.85 -26.09
CA LYS A 2 -35.48 15.90 -25.66
C LYS A 2 -35.23 16.16 -24.16
N ARG A 3 -36.13 16.90 -23.49
CA ARG A 3 -36.02 17.22 -22.04
C ARG A 3 -36.28 16.02 -21.12
N TYR A 4 -37.11 15.07 -21.55
CA TYR A 4 -37.40 13.86 -20.77
C TYR A 4 -36.30 12.81 -20.89
N ILE A 5 -35.62 12.74 -22.05
CA ILE A 5 -34.45 11.88 -22.26
C ILE A 5 -33.32 12.29 -21.31
N LEU A 6 -33.10 13.60 -21.14
CA LEU A 6 -32.12 14.15 -20.21
C LEU A 6 -32.45 13.80 -18.74
N ALA A 7 -33.72 13.86 -18.34
CA ALA A 7 -34.15 13.50 -17.00
C ALA A 7 -33.99 11.99 -16.70
N VAL A 8 -34.26 11.13 -17.68
CA VAL A 8 -34.09 9.67 -17.55
C VAL A 8 -32.61 9.29 -17.50
N MET A 9 -31.74 9.93 -18.28
CA MET A 9 -30.29 9.73 -18.20
C MET A 9 -29.70 10.18 -16.86
N LEU A 10 -30.23 11.26 -16.27
CA LEU A 10 -29.77 11.74 -14.97
C LEU A 10 -30.16 10.77 -13.83
N LEU A 11 -31.36 10.17 -13.88
CA LEU A 11 -31.82 9.18 -12.90
C LEU A 11 -31.09 7.83 -13.01
N LEU A 12 -30.67 7.43 -14.22
CA LEU A 12 -29.87 6.22 -14.42
C LEU A 12 -28.38 6.42 -14.05
N GLY A 13 -27.87 7.66 -14.14
CA GLY A 13 -26.48 8.00 -13.83
C GLY A 13 -26.12 7.99 -12.34
N PHE A 14 -27.10 8.10 -11.42
CA PHE A 14 -26.83 8.11 -9.98
C PHE A 14 -26.56 6.71 -9.38
N ASN A 15 -26.93 5.63 -10.05
CA ASN A 15 -26.83 4.27 -9.50
C ASN A 15 -25.46 3.60 -9.70
N THR A 16 -24.53 4.20 -10.44
CA THR A 16 -23.23 3.59 -10.77
C THR A 16 -22.07 4.04 -9.86
N PHE A 17 -22.26 5.04 -9.00
CA PHE A 17 -21.18 5.58 -8.15
C PHE A 17 -21.02 4.90 -6.78
N THR A 18 -21.91 4.00 -6.38
CA THR A 18 -21.90 3.41 -5.02
C THR A 18 -20.89 2.27 -4.82
N LYS A 19 -20.21 1.81 -5.89
CA LYS A 19 -19.19 0.74 -5.81
C LYS A 19 -17.74 1.20 -5.97
N ALA A 20 -17.48 2.49 -6.21
CA ALA A 20 -16.14 3.00 -6.48
C ALA A 20 -15.32 3.33 -5.20
N GLN A 21 -15.92 3.30 -4.01
CA GLN A 21 -15.20 3.56 -2.77
C GLN A 21 -14.53 2.27 -2.28
N GLN A 22 -13.31 2.02 -2.76
CA GLN A 22 -12.46 0.93 -2.26
C GLN A 22 -12.30 1.09 -0.74
N LYS A 23 -12.75 0.08 0.02
CA LYS A 23 -12.61 0.09 1.48
C LYS A 23 -11.13 0.16 1.83
N MET A 24 -10.77 1.10 2.69
CA MET A 24 -9.42 1.20 3.23
C MET A 24 -9.09 -0.11 3.97
N PRO A 25 -7.96 -0.77 3.66
CA PRO A 25 -7.60 -2.02 4.32
C PRO A 25 -7.32 -1.79 5.80
N THR A 26 -7.56 -2.82 6.61
CA THR A 26 -7.19 -2.80 8.03
C THR A 26 -5.68 -2.95 8.19
N ALA A 27 -5.15 -2.50 9.33
CA ALA A 27 -3.72 -2.68 9.65
C ALA A 27 -3.34 -4.18 9.64
N GLN A 28 -4.23 -5.06 10.06
CA GLN A 28 -4.02 -6.50 10.04
C GLN A 28 -3.89 -7.03 8.60
N GLU A 29 -4.80 -6.67 7.70
CA GLU A 29 -4.74 -7.08 6.29
C GLU A 29 -3.47 -6.56 5.61
N MET A 30 -3.07 -5.32 5.88
CA MET A 30 -1.82 -4.75 5.38
C MET A 30 -0.60 -5.53 5.88
N THR A 31 -0.61 -5.90 7.16
CA THR A 31 0.47 -6.66 7.80
C THR A 31 0.58 -8.05 7.19
N VAL A 32 -0.52 -8.79 7.14
CA VAL A 32 -0.56 -10.15 6.58
C VAL A 32 -0.05 -10.14 5.14
N LYS A 33 -0.55 -9.24 4.29
CA LYS A 33 -0.09 -9.12 2.90
C LYS A 33 1.41 -8.86 2.80
N SER A 34 1.93 -7.94 3.62
CA SER A 34 3.35 -7.56 3.60
C SER A 34 4.26 -8.70 4.10
N VAL A 35 3.86 -9.36 5.19
CA VAL A 35 4.63 -10.46 5.79
C VAL A 35 4.59 -11.70 4.89
N ASP A 36 3.47 -11.99 4.24
CA ASP A 36 3.36 -13.11 3.30
C ASP A 36 4.18 -12.87 2.03
N GLU A 37 4.29 -11.61 1.56
CA GLU A 37 5.21 -11.27 0.46
C GLU A 37 6.67 -11.53 0.88
N LEU A 38 7.06 -11.06 2.07
CA LEU A 38 8.39 -11.25 2.62
C LEU A 38 8.69 -12.74 2.82
N GLU A 39 7.75 -13.52 3.36
CA GLU A 39 7.91 -14.96 3.54
C GLU A 39 8.15 -15.68 2.21
N LYS A 40 7.38 -15.37 1.16
CA LYS A 40 7.53 -15.99 -0.15
C LYS A 40 8.90 -15.75 -0.77
N ARG A 41 9.47 -14.55 -0.60
CA ARG A 41 10.77 -14.18 -1.17
C ARG A 41 11.94 -14.65 -0.32
N LEU A 42 11.83 -14.49 1.00
CA LEU A 42 12.94 -14.69 1.94
C LEU A 42 12.93 -16.09 2.57
N LYS A 43 11.87 -16.88 2.35
CA LYS A 43 11.66 -18.19 2.98
C LYS A 43 11.85 -18.10 4.50
N LEU A 44 11.09 -17.20 5.13
CA LEU A 44 11.20 -16.91 6.55
C LEU A 44 10.86 -18.14 7.39
N THR A 45 11.60 -18.36 8.48
CA THR A 45 11.18 -19.32 9.50
C THR A 45 9.93 -18.84 10.23
N PRO A 46 9.14 -19.72 10.88
CA PRO A 46 7.96 -19.30 11.64
C PRO A 46 8.27 -18.25 12.72
N THR A 47 9.43 -18.37 13.38
CA THR A 47 9.90 -17.40 14.37
C THR A 47 10.22 -16.04 13.74
N GLN A 48 10.97 -16.02 12.63
CA GLN A 48 11.22 -14.77 11.89
C GLN A 48 9.91 -14.13 11.42
N LYS A 49 8.99 -14.92 10.86
CA LYS A 49 7.68 -14.46 10.42
C LYS A 49 6.91 -13.77 11.55
N SER A 50 6.86 -14.38 12.74
CA SER A 50 6.17 -13.82 13.90
C SER A 50 6.80 -12.51 14.40
N VAL A 51 8.13 -12.44 14.47
CA VAL A 51 8.83 -11.22 14.88
C VAL A 51 8.62 -10.09 13.85
N ILE A 52 8.79 -10.40 12.57
CA ILE A 52 8.54 -9.44 11.47
C ILE A 52 7.10 -8.94 11.52
N TYR A 53 6.13 -9.83 11.73
CA TYR A 53 4.72 -9.47 11.84
C TYR A 53 4.49 -8.36 12.86
N ASN A 54 5.11 -8.43 14.04
CA ASN A 54 4.96 -7.40 15.06
C ASN A 54 5.50 -6.04 14.59
N TYR A 55 6.70 -6.03 13.99
CA TYR A 55 7.28 -4.79 13.46
C TYR A 55 6.42 -4.17 12.36
N VAL A 56 5.98 -4.95 11.38
CA VAL A 56 5.16 -4.41 10.28
C VAL A 56 3.70 -4.15 10.71
N PHE A 57 3.19 -4.77 11.77
CA PHE A 57 1.90 -4.42 12.35
C PHE A 57 1.91 -3.03 12.97
N ASP A 58 2.96 -2.70 13.73
CA ASP A 58 3.14 -1.37 14.28
C ASP A 58 3.29 -0.31 13.18
N MET A 59 4.10 -0.60 12.17
CA MET A 59 4.23 0.26 10.99
C MET A 59 2.89 0.43 10.24
N SER A 60 2.12 -0.64 10.08
CA SER A 60 0.82 -0.60 9.37
C SER A 60 -0.22 0.23 10.12
N LYS A 61 -0.22 0.20 11.47
CA LYS A 61 -1.08 1.08 12.28
C LYS A 61 -0.74 2.55 12.06
N GLN A 62 0.54 2.89 12.06
CA GLN A 62 1.01 4.26 11.84
C GLN A 62 0.74 4.73 10.41
N GLN A 63 0.89 3.84 9.42
CA GLN A 63 0.50 4.13 8.04
C GLN A 63 -1.00 4.43 7.92
N LEU A 64 -1.84 3.60 8.54
CA LEU A 64 -3.29 3.78 8.51
C LEU A 64 -3.72 5.10 9.17
N ASP A 65 -3.10 5.44 10.29
CA ASP A 65 -3.34 6.71 10.98
C ASP A 65 -2.93 7.92 10.15
N LEU A 66 -1.76 7.85 9.49
CA LEU A 66 -1.31 8.89 8.56
C LEU A 66 -2.30 9.07 7.40
N ILE A 67 -2.75 7.97 6.78
CA ILE A 67 -3.73 8.03 5.68
C ILE A 67 -5.03 8.68 6.15
N LYS A 68 -5.52 8.34 7.34
CA LYS A 68 -6.73 8.97 7.92
C LYS A 68 -6.54 10.46 8.14
N ARG A 69 -5.40 10.88 8.68
CA ARG A 69 -5.07 12.30 8.88
C ARG A 69 -4.96 13.06 7.56
N GLN A 70 -4.37 12.45 6.53
CA GLN A 70 -4.30 13.02 5.18
C GLN A 70 -5.70 13.20 4.57
N GLN A 71 -6.54 12.16 4.63
CA GLN A 71 -7.93 12.24 4.14
C GLN A 71 -8.77 13.27 4.89
N ALA A 72 -8.51 13.47 6.18
CA ALA A 72 -9.16 14.49 6.99
C ALA A 72 -8.57 15.90 6.82
N GLY A 73 -7.49 16.07 6.03
CA GLY A 73 -6.80 17.35 5.87
C GLY A 73 -6.08 17.85 7.13
N THR A 74 -5.80 16.95 8.08
CA THR A 74 -5.17 17.26 9.39
C THR A 74 -3.73 16.78 9.51
N SER A 75 -3.18 16.20 8.43
CA SER A 75 -1.78 15.78 8.38
C SER A 75 -0.84 16.98 8.46
N LYS A 76 0.20 16.86 9.28
CA LYS A 76 1.30 17.82 9.34
C LYS A 76 2.44 17.36 8.43
N GLU A 77 3.29 18.31 8.03
CA GLU A 77 4.47 18.01 7.21
C GLU A 77 5.42 17.01 7.91
N ASP A 78 5.59 17.16 9.22
CA ASP A 78 6.40 16.26 10.05
C ASP A 78 5.87 14.82 10.12
N ASP A 79 4.58 14.59 9.88
CA ASP A 79 3.98 13.27 10.03
C ASP A 79 4.51 12.29 8.97
N VAL A 80 4.75 12.81 7.77
CA VAL A 80 5.34 12.04 6.67
C VAL A 80 6.80 11.70 6.98
N THR A 81 7.57 12.68 7.48
CA THR A 81 8.96 12.48 7.90
C THR A 81 9.08 11.45 9.02
N LYS A 82 8.19 11.50 10.02
CA LYS A 82 8.14 10.51 11.10
C LYS A 82 7.83 9.11 10.57
N PHE A 83 6.92 9.00 9.61
CA PHE A 83 6.60 7.72 8.99
C PHE A 83 7.80 7.14 8.22
N TYR A 84 8.55 7.96 7.48
CA TYR A 84 9.77 7.49 6.81
C TYR A 84 10.85 7.01 7.80
N LYS A 85 11.03 7.71 8.92
CA LYS A 85 11.93 7.24 9.99
C LYS A 85 11.50 5.89 10.53
N LEU A 86 10.22 5.74 10.88
CA LEU A 86 9.66 4.47 11.35
C LEU A 86 9.84 3.34 10.33
N GLN A 87 9.67 3.63 9.04
CA GLN A 87 9.89 2.65 7.98
C GLN A 87 11.36 2.19 7.93
N ASN A 88 12.31 3.12 8.04
CA ASN A 88 13.73 2.79 8.08
C ASN A 88 14.09 1.98 9.33
N ASP A 89 13.63 2.41 10.50
CA ASP A 89 13.85 1.68 11.77
C ASP A 89 13.26 0.26 11.70
N THR A 90 12.08 0.12 11.09
CA THR A 90 11.45 -1.17 10.84
C THR A 90 12.32 -2.05 9.93
N ASN A 91 12.83 -1.49 8.83
CA ASN A 91 13.71 -2.21 7.91
C ASN A 91 15.02 -2.64 8.61
N ASP A 92 15.60 -1.77 9.43
CA ASP A 92 16.80 -2.08 10.21
C ASP A 92 16.55 -3.20 11.21
N ASN A 93 15.44 -3.15 11.94
CA ASN A 93 15.02 -4.24 12.83
C ASN A 93 14.84 -5.57 12.08
N ILE A 94 14.25 -5.54 10.89
CA ILE A 94 14.13 -6.73 10.04
C ILE A 94 15.53 -7.24 9.61
N ARG A 95 16.47 -6.37 9.23
CA ARG A 95 17.84 -6.80 8.89
C ARG A 95 18.50 -7.58 10.02
N THR A 96 18.29 -7.19 11.28
CA THR A 96 18.94 -7.87 12.41
C THR A 96 18.54 -9.34 12.60
N ILE A 97 17.37 -9.74 12.07
CA ILE A 97 16.83 -11.10 12.23
C ILE A 97 16.98 -11.97 10.98
N LEU A 98 17.30 -11.37 9.83
CA LEU A 98 17.56 -12.09 8.59
C LEU A 98 18.99 -12.66 8.59
N LYS A 99 19.18 -13.81 7.94
CA LYS A 99 20.47 -14.51 7.91
C LYS A 99 20.80 -14.99 6.50
N GLY A 100 22.10 -15.11 6.21
CA GLY A 100 22.60 -15.67 4.95
C GLY A 100 21.98 -14.97 3.73
N ASP A 101 21.46 -15.77 2.80
CA ASP A 101 20.86 -15.30 1.54
C ASP A 101 19.58 -14.46 1.72
N GLN A 102 19.00 -14.40 2.93
CA GLN A 102 17.83 -13.58 3.19
C GLN A 102 18.15 -12.08 3.13
N LEU A 103 19.34 -11.66 3.57
CA LEU A 103 19.73 -10.25 3.54
C LEU A 103 19.80 -9.67 2.11
N PRO A 104 20.53 -10.27 1.15
CA PRO A 104 20.59 -9.73 -0.21
C PRO A 104 19.23 -9.78 -0.91
N GLU A 105 18.40 -10.78 -0.66
CA GLU A 105 17.02 -10.81 -1.19
C GLU A 105 16.14 -9.72 -0.57
N PHE A 106 16.35 -9.40 0.71
CA PHE A 106 15.61 -8.32 1.36
C PHE A 106 15.99 -6.95 0.80
N GLU A 107 17.28 -6.70 0.53
CA GLU A 107 17.69 -5.45 -0.11
C GLU A 107 17.08 -5.29 -1.51
N LYS A 108 16.95 -6.38 -2.28
CA LYS A 108 16.21 -6.36 -3.56
C LYS A 108 14.73 -6.00 -3.37
N VAL A 109 14.09 -6.50 -2.31
CA VAL A 109 12.71 -6.14 -1.99
C VAL A 109 12.59 -4.64 -1.68
N LEU A 110 13.54 -4.07 -0.94
CA LEU A 110 13.56 -2.65 -0.64
C LEU A 110 13.81 -1.81 -1.90
N GLU A 111 14.73 -2.23 -2.75
CA GLU A 111 15.01 -1.60 -4.04
C GLU A 111 13.79 -1.65 -4.98
N ASP A 112 13.13 -2.80 -5.08
CA ASP A 112 11.88 -2.98 -5.84
C ASP A 112 10.81 -1.98 -5.37
N ARG A 113 10.67 -1.80 -4.05
CA ARG A 113 9.70 -0.86 -3.44
C ARG A 113 10.06 0.59 -3.72
N LEU A 114 11.33 0.97 -3.63
CA LEU A 114 11.81 2.32 -3.95
C LEU A 114 11.60 2.65 -5.44
N ASN A 115 11.78 1.66 -6.30
CA ASN A 115 11.59 1.78 -7.75
C ASN A 115 10.12 1.77 -8.20
N GLY A 116 9.17 1.64 -7.26
CA GLY A 116 7.73 1.69 -7.51
C GLY A 116 7.10 0.34 -7.86
N GLY A 117 7.71 -0.76 -7.40
CA GLY A 117 7.38 -2.12 -7.82
C GLY A 117 7.88 -2.39 -9.23
N THR A 118 8.13 -3.65 -9.57
CA THR A 118 8.55 -4.05 -10.91
C THR A 118 7.70 -3.34 -11.96
N LYS A 119 8.32 -2.41 -12.71
CA LYS A 119 7.73 -1.81 -13.89
C LYS A 119 7.32 -2.96 -14.80
N LYS A 120 6.05 -3.38 -14.76
CA LYS A 120 5.46 -4.18 -15.83
C LYS A 120 5.73 -3.37 -17.09
N LYS A 121 6.68 -3.86 -17.89
CA LYS A 121 6.96 -3.40 -19.25
C LYS A 121 5.61 -3.06 -19.87
N LYS A 122 5.42 -1.80 -20.22
CA LYS A 122 4.19 -1.20 -20.77
C LYS A 122 3.77 -2.01 -22.01
N LYS A 123 3.09 -3.13 -21.83
CA LYS A 123 2.53 -3.93 -22.92
C LYS A 123 1.21 -3.28 -23.24
N LYS A 124 1.24 -2.44 -24.27
CA LYS A 124 0.08 -1.81 -24.90
C LYS A 124 -0.94 -2.92 -25.21
N GLY A 125 -2.02 -3.03 -24.43
CA GLY A 125 -3.07 -4.01 -24.72
C GLY A 125 -3.97 -4.38 -23.53
N LYS A 126 -5.19 -3.82 -23.56
CA LYS A 126 -6.46 -4.34 -23.00
C LYS A 126 -6.51 -4.69 -21.50
N GLY A 127 -7.17 -3.79 -20.77
CA GLY A 127 -8.28 -4.13 -19.86
C GLY A 127 -8.05 -5.28 -18.90
N LYS A 128 -7.34 -5.00 -17.81
CA LYS A 128 -7.57 -5.61 -16.51
C LYS A 128 -7.15 -4.57 -15.48
N GLU A 129 -8.10 -4.17 -14.65
CA GLU A 129 -7.82 -3.48 -13.38
C GLU A 129 -6.89 -4.39 -12.60
N GLU A 130 -5.59 -4.11 -12.71
CA GLU A 130 -4.63 -4.64 -11.77
C GLU A 130 -4.88 -3.87 -10.49
N GLU A 131 -5.34 -4.56 -9.44
CA GLU A 131 -5.38 -4.04 -8.07
C GLU A 131 -4.11 -3.22 -7.86
N GLU A 132 -4.25 -1.90 -7.81
CA GLU A 132 -3.13 -1.03 -7.50
C GLU A 132 -2.65 -1.49 -6.13
N VAL A 133 -1.49 -2.14 -6.14
CA VAL A 133 -0.84 -2.63 -4.95
C VAL A 133 -0.45 -1.37 -4.19
N VAL A 134 -1.33 -0.93 -3.28
CA VAL A 134 -1.04 0.13 -2.32
C VAL A 134 -0.09 -0.46 -1.28
N THR A 135 1.12 -0.82 -1.72
CA THR A 135 2.25 -1.10 -0.83
C THR A 135 3.24 0.04 -0.98
N GLY A 136 3.62 0.64 0.15
CA GLY A 136 4.58 1.74 0.21
C GLY A 136 4.05 3.12 -0.19
N ILE A 137 4.99 3.98 -0.56
CA ILE A 137 4.86 5.43 -0.83
C ILE A 137 3.82 5.73 -1.92
N SER A 138 3.53 4.76 -2.79
CA SER A 138 2.54 4.88 -3.86
C SER A 138 1.14 5.23 -3.36
N GLY A 139 0.76 4.77 -2.16
CA GLY A 139 -0.50 5.19 -1.53
C GLY A 139 -0.54 6.66 -1.10
N LEU A 140 0.62 7.26 -0.84
CA LEU A 140 0.76 8.67 -0.46
C LEU A 140 0.76 9.60 -1.70
N LYS A 141 1.09 9.08 -2.88
CA LYS A 141 1.14 9.87 -4.13
C LYS A 141 -0.22 10.09 -4.79
N LEU A 142 -1.24 9.31 -4.43
CA LEU A 142 -2.55 9.33 -5.10
C LEU A 142 -3.41 10.57 -4.79
N GLN A 143 -3.00 11.47 -3.89
CA GLN A 143 -3.80 12.65 -3.52
C GLN A 143 -3.21 14.00 -3.96
N ALA A 144 -2.07 14.01 -4.65
CA ALA A 144 -1.59 15.22 -5.30
C ALA A 144 -2.13 15.31 -6.74
N GLN A 145 -3.43 15.59 -6.88
CA GLN A 145 -3.94 16.21 -8.12
C GLN A 145 -4.41 17.64 -7.79
N PRO A 146 -4.08 18.62 -8.64
CA PRO A 146 -4.37 20.04 -8.43
C PRO A 146 -5.86 20.37 -8.46
#